data_AF-A0A1G3CL69-F1
#
_entry.id   AF-A0A1G3CL69-F1
#
_cell.length_a   1.000
_cell.length_b   1.000
_cell.length_c   1.000
_cell.angle_alpha   90.00
_cell.angle_beta   90.00
_cell.angle_gamma   90.00
#
_symmetry.space_group_name_H-M   'P 1'
#
loop_
_entity.id
_entity.type
_entity.pdbx_description
1 polymer ?
#
loop_
_entity_poly.entity_id
_entity_poly.type
_entity_poly.pdbx_seq_one_letter_code
_entity_poly.pdbx_strand_id
1 'polypeptide(L)'
;MTFPKFELYELGSQLRRSSNSAPANLSEGFGNKHTNIYLEGISRSQGEIRETIHHLRVANAKRYLSNEKLNIFGSQYEECSKMLYGLEQSLLQTHKK
;
A
#
# COMPACT_ATOMS: atom_id res chain seq x y z
N MET A 1 11.73 0.62 -14.08
CA MET A 1 11.39 2.05 -14.03
C MET A 1 12.63 2.80 -14.42
N THR A 2 12.48 3.94 -15.08
CA THR A 2 13.61 4.74 -15.56
C THR A 2 13.44 6.16 -15.03
N PHE A 3 13.78 6.33 -13.75
CA PHE A 3 13.75 7.64 -13.11
C PHE A 3 15.01 8.43 -13.46
N PRO A 4 14.90 9.72 -13.82
CA PRO A 4 16.03 10.64 -13.78
C PRO A 4 16.65 10.70 -12.38
N LYS A 5 17.94 11.03 -12.28
CA LYS A 5 18.66 11.04 -10.98
C LYS A 5 17.96 11.88 -9.91
N PHE A 6 17.44 13.05 -10.27
CA PHE A 6 16.75 13.92 -9.31
C PHE A 6 15.43 13.31 -8.81
N GLU A 7 14.69 12.62 -9.67
CA GLU A 7 13.43 11.96 -9.29
C GLU A 7 13.62 10.75 -8.37
N LEU A 8 14.84 10.18 -8.26
CA LEU A 8 15.12 9.11 -7.30
C LEU A 8 14.94 9.58 -5.85
N TYR A 9 15.24 10.85 -5.58
CA TYR A 9 15.12 11.47 -4.26
C TYR A 9 13.74 12.12 -4.06
N GLU A 10 13.06 12.48 -5.15
CA GLU A 10 11.69 12.97 -5.14
C GLU A 10 10.68 11.81 -5.23
N LEU A 11 10.06 11.60 -6.40
CA LEU A 11 8.99 10.62 -6.59
C LEU A 11 9.40 9.18 -6.26
N GLY A 12 10.62 8.78 -6.61
CA GLY A 12 11.15 7.45 -6.32
C GLY A 12 11.28 7.19 -4.82
N SER A 13 11.60 8.23 -4.03
CA SER A 13 11.72 8.08 -2.58
C SER A 13 10.35 7.97 -1.91
N GLN A 14 9.36 8.75 -2.38
CA GLN A 14 7.98 8.68 -1.92
C GLN A 14 7.36 7.32 -2.25
N LEU A 15 7.46 6.87 -3.50
CA LEU A 15 6.98 5.55 -3.95
C LEU A 15 7.52 4.41 -3.09
N ARG A 16 8.83 4.43 -2.81
CA ARG A 16 9.47 3.39 -2.00
C ARG A 16 9.01 3.45 -0.54
N ARG A 17 8.85 4.64 0.03
CA ARG A 17 8.40 4.80 1.42
C ARG A 17 6.97 4.28 1.58
N SER A 18 6.05 4.72 0.73
CA SER A 18 4.65 4.28 0.83
C SER A 18 4.51 2.78 0.62
N SER A 19 5.23 2.24 -0.38
CA SER A 19 5.26 0.80 -0.69
C SER A 19 5.74 -0.04 0.50
N ASN A 20 6.82 0.37 1.15
CA ASN A 20 7.38 -0.33 2.31
C ASN A 20 6.56 -0.12 3.60
N SER A 21 5.89 1.03 3.73
CA SER A 21 5.08 1.38 4.88
C SER A 21 3.82 0.52 4.99
N ALA A 22 3.21 0.13 3.86
CA ALA A 22 2.03 -0.74 3.86
C ALA A 22 2.23 -2.06 4.63
N PRO A 23 3.24 -2.91 4.33
CA PRO A 23 3.49 -4.13 5.11
C PRO A 23 4.05 -3.84 6.51
N ALA A 24 4.78 -2.73 6.71
CA ALA A 24 5.29 -2.35 8.03
C ALA A 24 4.15 -2.07 9.02
N ASN A 25 3.16 -1.25 8.62
CA ASN A 25 1.96 -0.97 9.42
C ASN A 25 1.17 -2.25 9.75
N LEU A 26 1.07 -3.19 8.80
CA LEU A 26 0.39 -4.46 9.02
C LEU A 26 1.14 -5.31 10.06
N SER A 27 2.47 -5.37 9.97
CA SER A 27 3.32 -6.11 10.90
C SER A 27 3.30 -5.51 12.30
N GLU A 28 3.24 -4.17 12.43
CA GLU A 28 3.19 -3.48 13.72
C GLU A 28 1.90 -3.80 14.48
N GLY A 29 0.78 -3.87 13.77
CA GLY A 29 -0.51 -4.22 14.36
C GLY A 29 -0.67 -5.71 14.68
N PHE A 30 0.05 -6.59 13.98
CA PHE A 30 -0.11 -8.05 14.11
C PHE A 30 0.30 -8.57 15.49
N GLY A 31 -0.47 -9.52 16.04
CA GLY A 31 -0.17 -10.15 17.33
C GLY A 31 -0.45 -9.29 18.58
N ASN A 32 -1.03 -8.10 18.40
CA ASN A 32 -1.43 -7.25 19.52
C ASN A 32 -2.59 -7.86 20.33
N LYS A 33 -2.56 -7.63 21.65
CA LYS A 33 -3.62 -8.05 22.58
C LYS A 33 -4.97 -7.39 22.28
N HIS A 34 -4.94 -6.16 21.76
CA HIS A 34 -6.14 -5.41 21.40
C HIS A 34 -6.30 -5.37 19.88
N THR A 35 -7.35 -6.01 19.37
CA THR A 35 -7.62 -6.07 17.92
C THR A 35 -7.79 -4.70 17.28
N ASN A 36 -8.24 -3.69 18.03
CA ASN A 36 -8.34 -2.32 17.52
C ASN A 36 -6.99 -1.78 17.01
N ILE A 37 -5.87 -2.18 17.62
CA ILE A 37 -4.54 -1.79 17.15
C ILE A 37 -4.26 -2.45 15.78
N TYR A 38 -4.67 -3.71 15.61
CA TYR A 38 -4.50 -4.38 14.32
C TYR A 38 -5.39 -3.78 13.23
N LEU A 39 -6.64 -3.44 13.56
CA LEU A 39 -7.55 -2.73 12.66
C LEU A 39 -6.98 -1.37 12.23
N GLU A 40 -6.37 -0.64 13.16
CA GLU A 40 -5.70 0.63 12.85
C GLU A 40 -4.50 0.42 11.91
N GLY A 41 -3.68 -0.61 12.14
CA GLY A 41 -2.60 -1.02 11.25
C GLY A 41 -3.10 -1.35 9.84
N ILE A 42 -4.19 -2.11 9.71
CA ILE A 42 -4.83 -2.42 8.42
C ILE A 42 -5.31 -1.14 7.72
N SER A 43 -5.94 -0.23 8.45
CA SER A 43 -6.41 1.05 7.91
C SER A 43 -5.26 1.92 7.39
N ARG A 44 -4.15 2.01 8.14
CA ARG A 44 -2.92 2.68 7.70
C ARG A 44 -2.35 2.02 6.44
N SER A 45 -2.23 0.69 6.43
CA SER A 45 -1.77 -0.07 5.25
C SER A 45 -2.61 0.23 4.00
N GLN A 46 -3.94 0.34 4.13
CA GLN A 46 -4.80 0.73 3.01
C GLN A 46 -4.51 2.15 2.49
N GLY A 47 -4.19 3.08 3.39
CA GLY A 47 -3.74 4.43 3.02
C GLY A 47 -2.46 4.40 2.18
N GLU A 48 -1.46 3.67 2.66
CA GLU A 48 -0.15 3.53 2.02
C GLU A 48 -0.23 2.83 0.65
N ILE A 49 -1.13 1.85 0.50
CA ILE A 49 -1.42 1.23 -0.80
C ILE A 49 -1.97 2.26 -1.79
N ARG A 50 -2.94 3.09 -1.38
CA ARG A 50 -3.53 4.14 -2.24
C ARG A 50 -2.49 5.17 -2.66
N GLU A 51 -1.64 5.59 -1.73
CA GLU A 51 -0.53 6.51 -2.00
C GLU A 51 0.49 5.91 -2.98
N THR A 52 0.84 4.63 -2.80
CA THR A 52 1.73 3.92 -3.72
C THR A 52 1.16 3.85 -5.13
N ILE A 53 -0.12 3.49 -5.28
CA ILE A 53 -0.81 3.48 -6.59
C ILE A 53 -0.80 4.89 -7.21
N HIS A 54 -1.03 5.93 -6.42
CA HIS A 54 -0.94 7.31 -6.90
C HIS A 54 0.45 7.62 -7.45
N HIS A 55 1.52 7.32 -6.72
CA HIS A 55 2.89 7.54 -7.19
C HIS A 55 3.24 6.72 -8.44
N LEU A 56 2.74 5.48 -8.57
CA LEU A 56 2.88 4.68 -9.79
C LEU A 56 2.22 5.38 -10.99
N ARG A 57 1.02 5.93 -10.82
CA ARG A 57 0.31 6.69 -11.88
C ARG A 57 1.07 7.96 -12.26
N VAL A 58 1.62 8.70 -11.30
CA VAL A 58 2.46 9.88 -11.57
C VAL A 58 3.74 9.48 -12.34
N ALA A 59 4.41 8.40 -11.92
CA ALA A 59 5.60 7.91 -12.61
C ALA A 59 5.29 7.49 -14.06
N ASN A 60 4.12 6.90 -14.30
CA ASN A 60 3.66 6.56 -15.64
C ASN A 60 3.32 7.80 -16.49
N ALA A 61 2.60 8.78 -15.93
CA ALA A 61 2.30 10.04 -16.62
C ALA A 61 3.57 10.79 -17.04
N LYS A 62 4.62 10.74 -16.21
CA LYS A 62 5.95 11.28 -16.53
C LYS A 62 6.81 10.36 -17.42
N ARG A 63 6.27 9.23 -17.90
CA ARG A 63 6.94 8.21 -18.74
C ARG A 63 8.14 7.52 -18.08
N TYR A 64 8.25 7.52 -16.75
CA TYR A 64 9.25 6.76 -15.99
C TYR A 64 8.85 5.29 -15.78
N LEU A 65 7.56 4.98 -16.00
CA LEU A 65 6.95 3.67 -15.88
C LEU A 65 6.12 3.36 -17.14
N SER A 66 6.28 2.19 -17.73
CA SER A 66 5.45 1.75 -18.87
C SER A 66 4.03 1.40 -18.41
N ASN A 67 3.06 1.48 -19.32
CA ASN A 67 1.67 1.09 -19.04
C ASN A 67 1.56 -0.37 -18.61
N GLU A 68 2.32 -1.27 -19.24
CA GLU A 68 2.39 -2.69 -18.86
C GLU A 68 2.79 -2.85 -17.39
N LYS A 69 3.86 -2.18 -16.95
CA LYS A 69 4.32 -2.25 -15.56
C LYS A 69 3.36 -1.56 -14.60
N LEU A 70 2.72 -0.46 -14.99
CA LEU A 70 1.67 0.17 -14.19
C LEU A 70 0.52 -0.80 -13.97
N ASN A 71 0.08 -1.52 -14.99
CA ASN A 71 -1.01 -2.49 -14.88
C ASN A 71 -0.62 -3.66 -13.96
N ILE A 72 0.59 -4.20 -14.11
CA ILE A 72 1.10 -5.29 -13.26
C ILE A 72 1.17 -4.85 -11.79
N PHE A 73 1.80 -3.71 -11.50
CA PHE A 73 1.93 -3.25 -10.11
C PHE A 73 0.59 -2.79 -9.54
N GLY A 74 -0.22 -2.11 -10.35
CA GLY A 74 -1.55 -1.66 -9.96
C GLY A 74 -2.45 -2.83 -9.56
N SER A 75 -2.50 -3.90 -10.36
CA SER A 75 -3.32 -5.07 -10.05
C SER A 75 -2.86 -5.79 -8.78
N GLN A 76 -1.55 -5.90 -8.56
CA GLN A 76 -1.00 -6.49 -7.33
C GLN A 76 -1.38 -5.68 -6.09
N TYR A 77 -1.29 -4.34 -6.15
CA TYR A 77 -1.71 -3.49 -5.04
C TYR A 77 -3.23 -3.52 -4.81
N GLU A 78 -4.03 -3.58 -5.87
CA GLU A 78 -5.48 -3.77 -5.74
C GLU A 78 -5.85 -5.11 -5.11
N GLU A 79 -5.12 -6.18 -5.44
CA GLU A 79 -5.29 -7.49 -4.80
C GLU A 79 -4.96 -7.41 -3.30
N CYS A 80 -3.83 -6.82 -2.93
CA CYS A 80 -3.50 -6.59 -1.52
C CYS A 80 -4.57 -5.77 -0.79
N SER A 81 -5.11 -4.73 -1.42
CA SER A 81 -6.19 -3.91 -0.86
C SER A 81 -7.46 -4.73 -0.60
N LYS A 82 -7.85 -5.61 -1.53
CA LYS A 82 -9.01 -6.51 -1.36
C LYS A 82 -8.77 -7.52 -0.22
N MET A 83 -7.57 -8.10 -0.13
CA MET A 83 -7.20 -9.02 0.95
C MET A 83 -7.28 -8.34 2.32
N LEU A 84 -6.74 -7.13 2.45
CA LEU A 84 -6.78 -6.36 3.68
C LEU A 84 -8.21 -5.99 4.07
N TYR A 85 -9.06 -5.63 3.12
CA TYR A 85 -10.48 -5.38 3.38
C TYR A 85 -11.18 -6.63 3.89
N GLY A 86 -10.97 -7.79 3.25
CA GLY A 86 -11.52 -9.06 3.73
C GLY A 86 -11.08 -9.41 5.16
N LEU A 87 -9.82 -9.18 5.48
CA LEU A 87 -9.28 -9.36 6.83
C LEU A 87 -9.94 -8.42 7.85
N GLU A 88 -10.06 -7.12 7.53
CA GLU A 88 -10.72 -6.12 8.37
C GLU A 88 -12.16 -6.54 8.72
N GLN A 89 -12.94 -6.95 7.71
CA GLN A 89 -14.33 -7.37 7.91
C GLN A 89 -14.43 -8.62 8.81
N SER A 90 -13.53 -9.59 8.64
CA SER A 90 -13.46 -10.80 9.48
C SER A 90 -13.19 -10.47 10.96
N LEU A 91 -12.28 -9.52 11.22
CA LEU A 91 -11.95 -9.07 12.57
C LEU A 91 -13.13 -8.32 13.20
N LEU A 92 -13.79 -7.42 12.47
CA LEU A 92 -14.95 -6.67 12.95
C LEU A 92 -16.15 -7.58 13.27
N GLN A 93 -16.35 -8.67 12.53
CA GLN A 93 -17.41 -9.62 12.81
C GLN A 93 -17.14 -10.46 14.07
N THR A 94 -15.87 -10.74 14.38
CA THR A 94 -15.45 -11.47 15.59
C THR A 94 -15.68 -10.64 16.86
N HIS A 95 -15.55 -9.31 16.81
CA HIS A 95 -15.80 -8.40 17.95
C HIS A 95 -17.28 -8.19 18.30
N LYS A 96 -18.19 -8.56 17.40
CA LYS A 96 -19.64 -8.40 17.62
C LYS A 96 -20.31 -9.61 18.30
N LYS A 97 -19.57 -10.70 18.53
CA LYS A 97 -20.01 -11.88 19.27
C LYS A 97 -19.55 -11.81 20.71
#